data_AF-U6D8I8-F1
#
_entry.id   AF-U6D8I8-F1
#
_cell.length_a   1.000
_cell.length_b   1.000
_cell.length_c   1.000
_cell.angle_alpha   90.00
_cell.angle_beta   90.00
_cell.angle_gamma   90.00
#
_symmetry.space_group_name_H-M   'P 1'
#
loop_
_entity.id
_entity.type
_entity.pdbx_description
1 polymer ?
#
loop_
_entity_poly.entity_id
_entity_poly.type
_entity_poly.pdbx_seq_one_letter_code
_entity_poly.pdbx_strand_id
1 'polypeptide(L)'
;PGPEDIGPPIPEADELLNKFVCKNNGVLFENQLLQIGVKSEFRQNLGRMYLFYGNKTSVQFQNFSPTVVHPGDLQTQLAVQTKRVAAQVDGGAQVQQVLNIECLRDFLTPPLLSVRFR
;
A
#
# COMPACT_ATOMS: atom_id res chain seq x y z
N PRO A 1 -2.30 11.66 -11.34
CA PRO A 1 -3.53 12.03 -10.61
C PRO A 1 -3.21 13.12 -9.57
N GLY A 2 -4.00 14.18 -9.51
CA GLY A 2 -3.86 15.20 -8.47
C GLY A 2 -4.31 14.68 -7.10
N PRO A 3 -3.91 15.33 -6.00
CA PRO A 3 -4.30 14.94 -4.63
C PRO A 3 -5.82 14.94 -4.39
N GLU A 4 -6.60 15.62 -5.23
CA GLU A 4 -8.06 15.75 -5.13
C GLU A 4 -8.85 14.50 -5.58
N ASP A 5 -8.20 13.52 -6.21
CA ASP A 5 -8.86 12.32 -6.77
C ASP A 5 -8.82 11.13 -5.79
N ILE A 6 -8.24 11.31 -4.60
CA ILE A 6 -8.09 10.25 -3.60
C ILE A 6 -9.27 10.33 -2.65
N GLY A 7 -10.20 9.38 -2.77
CA GLY A 7 -11.31 9.24 -1.83
C GLY A 7 -10.83 9.04 -0.38
N PRO A 8 -11.71 9.27 0.61
CA PRO A 8 -11.35 9.07 2.01
C PRO A 8 -10.88 7.62 2.25
N PRO A 9 -10.06 7.37 3.28
CA PRO A 9 -9.76 6.02 3.72
C PRO A 9 -11.04 5.22 3.97
N ILE A 10 -10.98 3.91 3.77
CA ILE A 10 -12.09 3.02 4.16
C ILE A 10 -12.34 3.13 5.67
N PRO A 11 -13.60 2.94 6.13
CA PRO A 11 -13.95 3.10 7.54
C PRO A 11 -13.08 2.28 8.50
N GLU A 12 -12.64 1.10 8.08
CA GLU A 12 -11.86 0.16 8.88
C GLU A 12 -10.34 0.40 8.80
N ALA A 13 -9.88 1.44 8.11
CA ALA A 13 -8.45 1.66 7.83
C ALA A 13 -7.60 1.73 9.10
N ASP A 14 -8.07 2.43 10.14
CA ASP A 14 -7.34 2.56 11.41
C ASP A 14 -7.23 1.23 12.15
N GLU A 15 -8.30 0.42 12.17
CA GLU A 15 -8.28 -0.91 12.77
C GLU A 15 -7.32 -1.85 12.04
N LEU A 16 -7.30 -1.78 10.71
CA LEU A 16 -6.38 -2.56 9.88
C LEU A 16 -4.93 -2.12 10.13
N LEU A 17 -4.65 -0.83 10.19
CA LEU A 17 -3.32 -0.29 10.52
C LEU A 17 -2.84 -0.77 11.89
N ASN A 18 -3.69 -0.74 12.91
CA ASN A 18 -3.34 -1.13 14.28
C ASN A 18 -2.87 -2.58 14.40
N LYS A 19 -3.30 -3.47 13.51
CA LYS A 19 -2.84 -4.88 13.46
C LYS A 19 -1.36 -5.03 13.07
N PHE A 20 -0.75 -3.99 12.48
CA PHE A 20 0.62 -4.00 11.95
C PHE A 20 1.60 -3.13 12.75
N VAL A 21 1.17 -2.47 13.83
CA VAL A 21 2.07 -1.66 14.67
C VAL A 21 3.20 -2.50 15.27
N CYS A 22 2.88 -3.71 15.75
CA CYS A 22 3.85 -4.64 16.35
C CYS A 22 4.11 -5.87 15.48
N LYS A 23 3.69 -5.85 14.20
CA LYS A 23 3.79 -6.99 13.29
C LYS A 23 4.09 -6.54 11.87
N ASN A 24 5.10 -7.14 11.27
CA ASN A 24 5.57 -6.74 9.94
C ASN A 24 5.03 -7.59 8.79
N ASN A 25 4.17 -8.58 9.04
CA ASN A 25 3.67 -9.47 7.99
C ASN A 25 2.22 -9.91 8.20
N GLY A 26 1.45 -10.00 7.11
CA GLY A 26 0.06 -10.44 7.16
C GLY A 26 -0.80 -9.84 6.06
N VAL A 27 -2.11 -10.02 6.18
CA VAL A 27 -3.11 -9.42 5.28
C VAL A 27 -3.49 -8.04 5.82
N LEU A 28 -3.14 -6.99 5.09
CA LEU A 28 -3.46 -5.61 5.41
C LEU A 28 -4.92 -5.28 5.10
N PHE A 29 -5.40 -5.75 3.95
CA PHE A 29 -6.77 -5.53 3.48
C PHE A 29 -7.27 -6.73 2.71
N GLU A 30 -8.56 -7.04 2.82
CA GLU A 30 -9.19 -8.08 2.01
C GLU A 30 -10.67 -7.78 1.79
N ASN A 31 -11.12 -7.90 0.55
CA ASN A 31 -12.54 -7.95 0.20
C ASN A 31 -12.82 -9.13 -0.75
N GLN A 32 -13.97 -9.12 -1.43
CA GLN A 32 -14.34 -10.19 -2.37
C GLN A 32 -13.47 -10.23 -3.64
N LEU A 33 -12.82 -9.11 -3.99
CA LEU A 33 -12.08 -8.94 -5.24
C LEU A 33 -10.56 -9.00 -5.02
N LEU A 34 -10.06 -8.26 -4.04
CA LEU A 34 -8.63 -8.00 -3.84
C LEU A 34 -8.22 -8.37 -2.41
N GLN A 35 -7.08 -9.04 -2.28
CA GLN A 35 -6.34 -9.17 -1.04
C GLN A 35 -5.03 -8.39 -1.14
N ILE A 36 -4.71 -7.60 -0.13
CA ILE A 36 -3.43 -6.88 -0.02
C ILE A 36 -2.67 -7.47 1.15
N GLY A 37 -1.63 -8.25 0.84
CA GLY A 37 -0.65 -8.72 1.82
C GLY A 37 0.48 -7.72 2.00
N VAL A 38 1.09 -7.73 3.18
CA VAL A 38 2.29 -6.95 3.49
C VAL A 38 3.35 -7.84 4.12
N LYS A 39 4.62 -7.57 3.78
CA LYS A 39 5.80 -8.02 4.51
C LYS A 39 6.79 -6.86 4.58
N SER A 40 7.27 -6.49 5.75
CA SER A 40 8.22 -5.38 5.91
C SER A 40 9.44 -5.77 6.76
N GLU A 41 10.54 -5.08 6.49
CA GLU A 41 11.78 -5.17 7.24
C GLU A 41 12.30 -3.75 7.48
N PHE A 42 12.80 -3.47 8.68
CA PHE A 42 13.27 -2.14 9.07
C PHE A 42 14.66 -2.24 9.70
N ARG A 43 15.53 -1.27 9.38
CA ARG A 43 16.86 -1.14 9.96
C ARG A 43 17.21 0.34 10.06
N GLN A 44 17.45 0.82 11.28
CA GLN A 44 17.65 2.25 11.55
C GLN A 44 16.45 3.06 11.00
N ASN A 45 16.70 4.14 10.26
CA ASN A 45 15.66 4.96 9.64
C ASN A 45 15.17 4.41 8.28
N LEU A 46 15.67 3.26 7.84
CA LEU A 46 15.33 2.66 6.56
C LEU A 46 14.32 1.51 6.71
N GLY A 47 13.39 1.43 5.76
CA GLY A 47 12.42 0.34 5.65
C GLY A 47 12.35 -0.22 4.24
N ARG A 48 12.08 -1.51 4.13
CA ARG A 48 11.73 -2.16 2.87
C ARG A 48 10.43 -2.91 3.06
N MET A 49 9.41 -2.49 2.31
CA MET A 49 8.07 -3.08 2.38
C MET A 49 7.72 -3.75 1.05
N TYR A 50 7.20 -4.96 1.14
CA TYR A 50 6.64 -5.73 0.05
C TYR A 50 5.12 -5.71 0.20
N LEU A 51 4.43 -5.22 -0.83
CA LEU A 51 2.98 -5.28 -0.96
C LEU A 51 2.63 -6.37 -1.97
N PHE A 52 1.69 -7.23 -1.62
CA PHE A 52 1.24 -8.35 -2.43
C PHE A 52 -0.22 -8.14 -2.79
N TYR A 53 -0.52 -7.92 -4.07
CA TYR A 53 -1.88 -7.69 -4.56
C TYR A 53 -2.40 -8.97 -5.20
N GLY A 54 -3.26 -9.68 -4.50
CA GLY A 54 -3.89 -10.92 -4.97
C GLY A 54 -5.27 -10.66 -5.56
N ASN A 55 -5.45 -10.96 -6.84
CA ASN A 55 -6.76 -10.94 -7.48
C ASN A 55 -7.50 -12.24 -7.14
N LYS A 56 -8.57 -12.12 -6.35
CA LYS A 56 -9.40 -13.25 -5.88
C LYS A 56 -10.46 -13.70 -6.89
N THR A 57 -10.60 -12.98 -7.99
CA THR A 57 -11.58 -13.27 -9.03
C THR A 57 -10.97 -14.10 -10.15
N SER A 58 -11.80 -14.57 -11.08
CA SER A 58 -11.35 -15.19 -12.33
C SER A 58 -11.12 -14.17 -13.47
N VAL A 59 -11.40 -12.88 -13.24
CA VAL A 59 -11.32 -11.82 -14.25
C VAL A 59 -10.07 -10.97 -14.02
N GLN A 60 -9.30 -10.70 -15.07
CA GLN A 60 -8.10 -9.88 -14.98
C GLN A 60 -8.44 -8.44 -14.55
N PHE A 61 -7.71 -7.91 -13.57
CA PHE A 61 -7.72 -6.48 -13.27
C PHE A 61 -6.93 -5.72 -14.34
N GLN A 62 -7.54 -4.71 -14.91
CA GLN A 62 -6.93 -3.82 -15.90
C GLN A 62 -6.68 -2.44 -15.31
N ASN A 63 -5.69 -1.72 -15.84
CA ASN A 63 -5.27 -0.41 -15.34
C ASN A 63 -4.99 -0.43 -13.83
N PHE A 64 -4.39 -1.53 -13.35
CA PHE A 64 -4.05 -1.72 -11.96
C PHE A 64 -3.01 -0.68 -11.52
N SER A 65 -3.39 0.17 -10.57
CA SER A 65 -2.62 1.36 -10.20
C SER A 65 -2.64 1.57 -8.69
N PRO A 66 -1.69 0.98 -7.94
CA PRO A 66 -1.44 1.31 -6.55
C PRO A 66 -0.57 2.57 -6.44
N THR A 67 -0.99 3.51 -5.61
CA THR A 67 -0.29 4.78 -5.36
C THR A 67 -0.18 5.02 -3.86
N VAL A 68 1.00 5.41 -3.39
CA VAL A 68 1.24 5.88 -2.02
C VAL A 68 1.04 7.38 -1.97
N VAL A 69 0.26 7.84 -1.00
CA VAL A 69 -0.14 9.24 -0.82
C VAL A 69 0.39 9.74 0.52
N HIS A 70 0.97 10.94 0.51
CA HIS A 70 1.49 11.61 1.70
C HIS A 70 0.53 12.73 2.12
N PRO A 71 -0.37 12.50 3.10
CA PRO A 71 -1.26 13.55 3.60
C PRO A 71 -0.48 14.62 4.38
N GLY A 72 -0.91 15.88 4.26
CA GLY A 72 -0.33 17.01 4.98
C GLY A 72 1.18 17.15 4.76
N ASP A 73 1.93 17.29 5.85
CA ASP A 73 3.38 17.50 5.82
C ASP A 73 4.20 16.21 5.67
N LEU A 74 3.55 15.04 5.58
CA LEU A 74 4.21 13.72 5.60
C LEU A 74 5.27 13.59 4.49
N GLN A 75 5.08 14.25 3.35
CA GLN A 75 6.02 14.23 2.22
C GLN A 75 7.43 14.73 2.60
N THR A 76 7.55 15.56 3.64
CA THR A 76 8.83 16.09 4.16
C THR A 76 9.40 15.28 5.31
N GLN A 77 8.62 14.36 5.88
CA GLN A 77 8.97 13.56 7.06
C GLN A 77 9.28 12.10 6.69
N LEU A 78 8.64 11.59 5.64
CA LEU A 78 8.76 10.22 5.18
C LEU A 78 8.96 10.20 3.66
N ALA A 79 10.09 9.66 3.21
CA ALA A 79 10.33 9.41 1.79
C ALA A 79 9.94 7.97 1.44
N VAL A 80 9.03 7.80 0.49
CA VAL A 80 8.63 6.48 -0.03
C VAL A 80 8.91 6.40 -1.52
N GLN A 81 9.84 5.54 -1.91
CA GLN A 81 10.14 5.23 -3.30
C GLN A 81 9.42 3.94 -3.71
N THR A 82 8.50 4.05 -4.66
CA THR A 82 7.72 2.93 -5.17
C THR A 82 8.38 2.34 -6.42
N LYS A 83 8.55 1.02 -6.47
CA LYS A 83 8.87 0.35 -7.74
C LYS A 83 7.59 0.21 -8.57
N ARG A 84 7.73 0.22 -9.90
CA ARG A 84 6.62 -0.06 -10.83
C ARG A 84 6.07 -1.47 -10.58
N VAL A 85 4.75 -1.59 -10.64
CA VAL A 85 4.01 -2.86 -10.64
C VAL A 85 3.35 -3.05 -12.01
N ALA A 86 3.00 -4.28 -12.35
CA ALA A 86 2.25 -4.57 -13.56
C ALA A 86 0.89 -3.85 -13.56
N ALA A 87 0.52 -3.26 -14.70
CA ALA A 87 -0.79 -2.62 -14.87
C ALA A 87 -1.94 -3.62 -15.10
N GLN A 88 -1.63 -4.91 -15.15
CA GLN A 88 -2.56 -6.02 -15.29
C GLN A 88 -2.27 -7.06 -14.22
N VAL A 89 -3.33 -7.61 -13.62
CA VAL A 89 -3.25 -8.71 -12.65
C VAL A 89 -4.26 -9.79 -13.04
N ASP A 90 -3.78 -10.89 -13.58
CA ASP A 90 -4.63 -12.02 -14.01
C ASP A 90 -5.52 -12.53 -12.88
N GLY A 91 -6.65 -13.14 -13.24
CA GLY A 91 -7.54 -13.80 -12.28
C GLY A 91 -6.79 -14.88 -11.50
N GLY A 92 -6.93 -14.88 -10.16
CA GLY A 92 -6.21 -15.79 -9.26
C GLY A 92 -4.72 -15.49 -9.09
N ALA A 93 -4.16 -14.51 -9.81
CA ALA A 93 -2.75 -14.17 -9.73
C ALA A 93 -2.45 -13.19 -8.58
N GLN A 94 -1.16 -13.12 -8.24
CA GLN A 94 -0.64 -12.18 -7.26
C GLN A 94 0.56 -11.44 -7.84
N VAL A 95 0.59 -10.12 -7.69
CA VAL A 95 1.74 -9.28 -8.08
C VAL A 95 2.36 -8.62 -6.85
N GLN A 96 3.67 -8.41 -6.89
CA GLN A 96 4.43 -7.81 -5.80
C GLN A 96 4.89 -6.39 -6.17
N GLN A 97 4.68 -5.43 -5.28
CA GLN A 97 5.31 -4.12 -5.32
C GLN A 97 6.31 -3.98 -4.17
N VAL A 98 7.46 -3.40 -4.46
CA VAL A 98 8.47 -3.09 -3.43
C VAL A 98 8.47 -1.58 -3.19
N LEU A 99 8.38 -1.20 -1.93
CA LEU A 99 8.56 0.16 -1.44
C LEU A 99 9.88 0.23 -0.68
N ASN A 100 10.71 1.21 -1.02
CA ASN A 100 11.83 1.61 -0.17
C ASN A 100 11.40 2.84 0.62
N ILE A 101 11.60 2.80 1.92
CA ILE A 101 11.12 3.79 2.88
C ILE A 101 12.33 4.38 3.60
N GLU A 102 12.36 5.70 3.74
CA GLU A 102 13.33 6.42 4.54
C GLU A 102 12.59 7.39 5.46
N CYS A 103 12.77 7.21 6.77
CA CYS A 103 12.30 8.12 7.79
C CYS A 103 13.28 9.30 7.87
N LEU A 104 12.79 10.50 7.55
CA LEU A 104 13.57 11.74 7.56
C LEU A 104 13.41 12.48 8.90
N ARG A 105 12.21 12.41 9.48
CA ARG A 105 11.82 13.04 10.76
C ARG A 105 10.72 12.24 11.41
N ASP A 106 10.49 12.48 12.69
CA ASP A 106 9.32 11.94 13.39
C ASP A 106 8.02 12.39 12.69
N PHE A 107 7.07 11.47 12.58
CA PHE A 107 5.76 11.70 11.97
C PHE A 107 4.68 10.96 12.75
N LEU A 108 3.45 11.49 12.72
CA LEU A 108 2.29 10.89 13.38
C LEU A 108 1.23 10.42 12.36
N THR A 109 1.17 11.06 11.20
CA THR A 109 0.19 10.74 10.16
C THR A 109 0.71 9.59 9.29
N PRO A 110 -0.03 8.48 9.15
CA PRO A 110 0.39 7.38 8.27
C PRO A 110 0.23 7.76 6.79
N PRO A 111 1.04 7.16 5.89
CA PRO A 111 0.78 7.26 4.46
C PRO A 111 -0.49 6.48 4.08
N LEU A 112 -1.15 6.89 3.00
CA LEU A 112 -2.33 6.19 2.48
C LEU A 112 -1.97 5.40 1.22
N LEU A 113 -2.50 4.18 1.11
CA LEU A 113 -2.41 3.37 -0.10
C LEU A 113 -3.73 3.46 -0.88
N SER A 114 -3.71 4.06 -2.06
CA SER A 114 -4.84 4.07 -2.99
C SER A 114 -4.62 3.02 -4.07
N VAL A 115 -5.58 2.10 -4.25
CA VAL A 115 -5.51 1.08 -5.31
C VAL A 115 -6.72 1.25 -6.22
N ARG A 116 -6.46 1.43 -7.52
CA ARG A 116 -7.50 1.55 -8.55
C ARG A 116 -7.28 0.52 -9.64
N PHE A 117 -8.37 -0.04 -10.15
CA PHE A 117 -8.38 -0.98 -11.27
C PHE A 117 -9.77 -1.03 -11.89
N ARG A 118 -9.86 -1.67 -13.06
CA ARG A 118 -11.12 -2.02 -13.74
C ARG A 118 -11.23 -3.52 -13.88
#